data_AF-A0A932KFK5-F1
#
_entry.id   AF-A0A932KFK5-F1
#
_cell.length_a   1.000
_cell.length_b   1.000
_cell.length_c   1.000
_cell.angle_alpha   90.00
_cell.angle_beta   90.00
_cell.angle_gamma   90.00
#
_symmetry.space_group_name_H-M   'P 1'
#
loop_
_entity.id
_entity.type
_entity.pdbx_description
1 polymer ?
#
loop_
_entity_poly.entity_id
_entity_poly.type
_entity_poly.pdbx_seq_one_letter_code
_entity_poly.pdbx_strand_id
1 'polypeptide(L)'
;MPYRDFEPVSKQLTIVVGLTVVGFMAFGLALSFYRNVLFEETLKTIGEQNQGLRETIVLGYQDLEYYRSAQFKDKYAKENLGKLNPGEKALIITEPPKTGTGPIDTSIEPTERQQAAYEEILRQMPVLQHWHLYLFHKNEVEKLRRGL
;
A
#
# COMPACT_ATOMS: atom_id res chain seq x y z
N MET A 1 -83.15 5.96 -9.82
CA MET A 1 -82.00 6.59 -9.13
C MET A 1 -80.81 5.66 -9.30
N PRO A 2 -79.75 6.02 -10.05
CA PRO A 2 -78.61 5.13 -10.23
C PRO A 2 -77.60 5.37 -9.10
N TYR A 3 -77.38 4.36 -8.27
CA TYR A 3 -76.19 4.28 -7.44
C TYR A 3 -74.99 4.18 -8.38
N ARG A 4 -74.11 5.19 -8.36
CA ARG A 4 -72.82 5.14 -9.05
C ARG A 4 -71.87 4.37 -8.14
N ASP A 5 -71.52 3.16 -8.54
CA ASP A 5 -70.42 2.38 -7.96
C ASP A 5 -69.09 3.11 -8.19
N PHE A 6 -68.73 4.02 -7.29
CA PHE A 6 -67.44 4.72 -7.26
C PHE A 6 -66.35 3.95 -6.51
N GLU A 7 -66.33 2.63 -6.62
CA GLU A 7 -65.10 1.85 -6.35
C GLU A 7 -64.72 1.11 -7.63
N PRO A 8 -63.60 1.49 -8.28
CA PRO A 8 -62.36 0.78 -7.96
C PRO A 8 -61.06 1.59 -8.14
N VAL A 9 -61.13 2.90 -8.41
CA VAL A 9 -59.94 3.69 -8.81
C VAL A 9 -58.92 3.84 -7.68
N SER A 10 -59.37 3.97 -6.42
CA SER A 10 -58.49 4.08 -5.24
C SER A 10 -57.71 2.79 -4.97
N LYS A 11 -58.36 1.63 -5.13
CA LYS A 11 -57.72 0.30 -4.99
C LYS A 11 -56.67 0.06 -6.07
N GLN A 12 -57.00 0.37 -7.33
CA GLN A 12 -56.04 0.27 -8.44
C GLN A 12 -54.85 1.22 -8.25
N LEU A 13 -55.09 2.46 -7.83
CA LEU A 13 -54.02 3.42 -7.53
C LEU A 13 -53.09 2.90 -6.42
N THR A 14 -53.65 2.33 -5.36
CA THR A 14 -52.87 1.80 -4.23
C THR A 14 -52.00 0.61 -4.66
N ILE A 15 -52.52 -0.28 -5.51
CA ILE A 15 -51.76 -1.40 -6.08
C ILE A 15 -50.61 -0.90 -6.95
N VAL A 16 -50.86 0.07 -7.83
CA VAL A 16 -49.83 0.65 -8.70
C VAL A 16 -48.75 1.32 -7.86
N VAL A 17 -49.12 2.14 -6.87
CA VAL A 17 -48.17 2.79 -5.97
C VAL A 17 -47.35 1.75 -5.19
N GLY A 18 -48.00 0.72 -4.63
CA GLY A 18 -47.32 -0.37 -3.93
C GLY A 18 -46.32 -1.12 -4.82
N LEU A 19 -46.73 -1.47 -6.04
CA LEU A 19 -45.85 -2.13 -7.02
C LEU A 19 -44.64 -1.24 -7.37
N THR A 20 -44.86 0.07 -7.51
CA THR A 20 -43.80 1.02 -7.82
C THR A 20 -42.78 1.10 -6.69
N VAL A 21 -43.23 1.18 -5.43
CA VAL A 21 -42.33 1.19 -4.25
C VAL A 21 -41.52 -0.10 -4.16
N VAL A 22 -42.15 -1.26 -4.34
CA VAL A 22 -41.45 -2.56 -4.35
C VAL A 22 -40.42 -2.62 -5.48
N GLY A 23 -40.77 -2.13 -6.67
CA GLY A 23 -39.85 -2.01 -7.80
C GLY A 23 -38.64 -1.13 -7.49
N PHE A 24 -38.85 0.03 -6.88
CA PHE A 24 -37.76 0.91 -6.45
C PHE A 24 -36.86 0.28 -5.39
N MET A 25 -37.43 -0.46 -4.42
CA MET A 25 -36.63 -1.18 -3.42
C MET A 25 -35.78 -2.27 -4.07
N ALA A 26 -36.35 -3.08 -4.97
CA ALA A 26 -35.61 -4.11 -5.70
C ALA A 26 -34.50 -3.51 -6.57
N PHE A 27 -34.78 -2.39 -7.24
CA PHE A 27 -33.79 -1.65 -8.02
C PHE A 27 -32.66 -1.09 -7.14
N GLY A 28 -32.99 -0.54 -5.96
CA GLY A 28 -32.01 -0.06 -5.00
C GLY A 28 -31.09 -1.18 -4.48
N LEU A 29 -31.65 -2.36 -4.21
CA LEU A 29 -30.87 -3.54 -3.82
C LEU A 29 -29.94 -4.00 -4.95
N ALA A 30 -30.43 -4.05 -6.19
CA ALA A 30 -29.61 -4.40 -7.35
C ALA A 30 -28.45 -3.42 -7.55
N LEU A 31 -28.69 -2.11 -7.42
CA LEU A 31 -27.65 -1.09 -7.51
C LEU A 31 -26.63 -1.20 -6.36
N SER A 32 -27.09 -1.49 -5.14
CA SER A 32 -26.22 -1.71 -3.99
C SER A 32 -25.31 -2.92 -4.20
N PHE A 33 -25.87 -4.03 -4.70
CA PHE A 33 -25.11 -5.24 -5.01
C PHE A 33 -24.07 -4.98 -6.09
N TYR A 34 -24.45 -4.29 -7.18
CA TYR A 34 -23.54 -3.92 -8.25
C TYR A 34 -22.36 -3.08 -7.75
N ARG A 35 -22.63 -2.07 -6.91
CA ARG A 35 -21.57 -1.26 -6.29
C ARG A 35 -20.65 -2.10 -5.42
N ASN A 36 -21.20 -3.01 -4.61
CA ASN A 36 -20.40 -3.86 -3.74
C ASN A 36 -19.42 -4.73 -4.53
N VAL A 37 -19.88 -5.36 -5.62
CA VAL A 37 -19.02 -6.15 -6.51
C VAL A 37 -17.92 -5.30 -7.13
N LEU A 38 -18.26 -4.10 -7.62
CA LEU A 38 -17.28 -3.17 -8.18
C LEU A 38 -16.23 -2.74 -7.14
N PHE A 39 -16.64 -2.53 -5.89
CA PHE A 39 -15.73 -2.22 -4.78
C PHE A 39 -14.79 -3.38 -4.48
N GLU A 40 -15.28 -4.61 -4.43
CA GLU A 40 -14.45 -5.80 -4.21
C GLU A 40 -13.42 -5.99 -5.32
N GLU A 41 -13.82 -5.79 -6.58
CA GLU A 41 -12.92 -5.86 -7.73
C GLU A 41 -11.83 -4.77 -7.64
N THR A 42 -12.22 -3.54 -7.32
CA THR A 42 -11.28 -2.42 -7.16
C THR A 42 -10.28 -2.68 -6.02
N LEU A 43 -10.76 -3.18 -4.87
CA LEU A 43 -9.90 -3.53 -3.73
C LEU A 43 -8.91 -4.64 -4.09
N LYS A 44 -9.37 -5.64 -4.85
CA LYS A 44 -8.50 -6.71 -5.34
C LYS A 44 -7.41 -6.17 -6.25
N THR A 45 -7.75 -5.32 -7.23
CA THR A 45 -6.76 -4.69 -8.12
C THR A 45 -5.74 -3.86 -7.35
N ILE A 46 -6.18 -3.06 -6.37
CA ILE A 46 -5.27 -2.27 -5.52
C ILE A 46 -4.36 -3.19 -4.71
N GLY A 47 -4.88 -4.31 -4.19
CA GLY A 47 -4.10 -5.31 -3.47
C GLY A 47 -3.00 -5.92 -4.34
N GLU A 48 -3.35 -6.35 -5.56
CA GLU A 48 -2.41 -6.91 -6.54
C GLU A 48 -1.33 -5.89 -6.93
N GLN A 49 -1.71 -4.63 -7.17
CA GLN A 49 -0.76 -3.55 -7.47
C GLN A 49 0.20 -3.29 -6.32
N ASN A 50 -0.28 -3.26 -5.07
CA ASN A 50 0.56 -3.06 -3.89
C ASN A 50 1.54 -4.22 -3.69
N GLN A 51 1.11 -5.45 -3.95
CA GLN A 51 2.00 -6.61 -3.87
C GLN A 51 3.11 -6.53 -4.94
N GLY A 52 2.75 -6.25 -6.19
CA GLY A 52 3.74 -6.07 -7.26
C GLY A 52 4.71 -4.92 -7.00
N LEU A 53 4.22 -3.81 -6.41
CA LEU A 53 5.06 -2.70 -6.01
C LEU A 53 6.05 -3.10 -4.92
N ARG A 54 5.60 -3.87 -3.91
CA ARG A 54 6.48 -4.38 -2.84
C ARG A 54 7.58 -5.28 -3.40
N GLU A 55 7.26 -6.16 -4.32
CA GLU A 55 8.26 -7.01 -4.99
C GLU A 55 9.28 -6.18 -5.78
N THR A 56 8.81 -5.17 -6.51
CA THR A 56 9.68 -4.26 -7.27
C THR A 56 10.61 -3.47 -6.34
N ILE A 57 10.11 -3.02 -5.19
CA ILE A 57 10.91 -2.33 -4.18
C ILE A 57 12.02 -3.24 -3.64
N VAL A 58 11.70 -4.51 -3.32
CA VAL A 58 12.68 -5.48 -2.83
C VAL A 58 13.78 -5.73 -3.87
N LEU A 59 13.41 -5.94 -5.13
CA LEU A 59 14.37 -6.10 -6.23
C LEU A 59 15.23 -4.84 -6.42
N GLY A 60 14.63 -3.66 -6.38
CA GLY A 60 15.36 -2.39 -6.49
C GLY A 60 16.38 -2.18 -5.38
N TYR A 61 16.08 -2.62 -4.15
CA TYR A 61 17.06 -2.59 -3.06
C TYR A 61 18.22 -3.56 -3.30
N GLN A 62 17.95 -4.76 -3.81
CA GLN A 62 18.98 -5.74 -4.14
C GLN A 62 19.91 -5.23 -5.25
N ASP A 63 19.35 -4.58 -6.27
CA ASP A 63 20.12 -3.95 -7.35
C ASP A 63 20.98 -2.80 -6.83
N LEU A 64 20.41 -1.92 -5.98
CA LEU A 64 21.16 -0.84 -5.33
C LEU A 64 22.34 -1.37 -4.51
N GLU A 65 22.14 -2.47 -3.78
CA GLU A 65 23.20 -3.13 -3.03
C GLU A 65 24.29 -3.67 -3.96
N TYR A 66 23.91 -4.26 -5.09
CA TYR A 66 24.86 -4.69 -6.13
C TYR A 66 25.67 -3.52 -6.70
N TYR A 67 25.05 -2.40 -7.06
CA TYR A 67 25.75 -1.22 -7.59
C TYR A 67 26.70 -0.58 -6.57
N ARG A 68 26.38 -0.66 -5.26
CA ARG A 68 27.26 -0.18 -4.19
C ARG A 68 28.40 -1.17 -3.89
N SER A 69 28.24 -2.44 -4.27
CA SER A 69 29.21 -3.50 -3.97
C SER A 69 30.59 -3.24 -4.58
N ALA A 70 31.63 -3.73 -3.92
CA ALA A 70 33.00 -3.67 -4.43
C ALA A 70 33.16 -4.46 -5.75
N GLN A 71 32.33 -5.48 -5.97
CA GLN A 71 32.34 -6.30 -7.18
C GLN A 71 31.90 -5.51 -8.41
N PHE A 72 30.83 -4.70 -8.28
CA PHE A 72 30.40 -3.82 -9.37
C PHE A 72 31.44 -2.75 -9.67
N LYS A 73 32.05 -2.16 -8.64
CA LYS A 73 33.14 -1.17 -8.81
C LYS A 73 34.35 -1.77 -9.52
N ASP A 74 34.75 -2.98 -9.18
CA ASP A 74 35.86 -3.69 -9.85
C ASP A 74 35.52 -3.99 -11.33
N LYS A 75 34.32 -4.52 -11.59
CA LYS A 75 33.84 -4.75 -12.97
C LYS A 75 33.83 -3.46 -13.79
N TYR A 76 33.27 -2.39 -13.25
CA TYR A 76 33.17 -1.09 -13.91
C TYR A 76 34.56 -0.46 -14.15
N ALA A 77 35.50 -0.62 -13.22
CA ALA A 77 36.88 -0.16 -13.41
C ALA A 77 37.58 -0.96 -14.52
N LYS A 78 37.41 -2.28 -14.57
CA LYS A 78 37.99 -3.16 -15.61
C LYS A 78 37.42 -2.86 -17.01
N GLU A 79 36.13 -2.56 -17.12
CA GLU A 79 35.49 -2.12 -18.37
C GLU A 79 36.06 -0.78 -18.84
N ASN A 80 36.11 0.24 -17.97
CA ASN A 80 36.62 1.57 -18.35
C ASN A 80 38.12 1.57 -18.69
N LEU A 81 38.90 0.70 -18.08
CA LEU A 81 40.33 0.58 -18.35
C LEU A 81 40.64 -0.30 -19.58
N GLY A 82 39.63 -0.86 -20.25
CA GLY A 82 39.80 -1.73 -21.42
C GLY A 82 40.53 -3.05 -21.10
N LYS A 83 40.60 -3.43 -19.81
CA LYS A 83 41.30 -4.63 -19.31
C LYS A 83 40.35 -5.80 -19.05
N LEU A 84 39.21 -5.81 -19.75
CA LEU A 84 38.23 -6.89 -19.64
C LEU A 84 38.80 -8.14 -20.32
N ASN A 85 39.39 -9.04 -19.52
CA ASN A 85 39.89 -10.31 -20.03
C ASN A 85 38.69 -11.24 -20.31
N PRO A 86 38.47 -11.69 -21.56
CA PRO A 86 37.38 -12.60 -21.87
C PRO A 86 37.59 -13.95 -21.17
N GLY A 87 36.72 -14.29 -20.21
CA GLY A 87 36.75 -15.57 -19.48
C GLY A 87 36.95 -15.48 -17.96
N GLU A 88 37.05 -14.29 -17.37
CA GLU A 88 37.17 -14.13 -15.91
C GLU A 88 35.85 -14.52 -15.21
N LYS A 89 35.86 -15.60 -14.41
CA LYS A 89 34.69 -16.05 -13.64
C LYS A 89 34.56 -15.21 -12.37
N ALA A 90 33.55 -14.33 -12.32
CA ALA A 90 33.19 -13.63 -11.09
C ALA A 90 32.61 -14.61 -10.06
N LEU A 91 33.34 -14.86 -8.97
CA LEU A 91 32.85 -15.62 -7.82
C LEU A 91 31.95 -14.72 -6.98
N ILE A 92 30.63 -14.93 -7.07
CA ILE A 92 29.64 -14.28 -6.22
C ILE A 92 29.66 -15.00 -4.86
N ILE A 93 30.33 -14.42 -3.87
CA ILE A 93 30.23 -14.88 -2.48
C ILE A 93 28.98 -14.22 -1.89
N THR A 94 27.87 -14.96 -1.84
CA THR A 94 26.71 -14.58 -1.02
C THR A 94 27.05 -14.91 0.43
N GLU A 95 27.48 -13.91 1.21
CA GLU A 95 27.47 -14.07 2.67
C GLU A 95 26.00 -14.25 3.11
N PRO A 96 25.65 -15.31 3.87
CA PRO A 96 24.34 -15.38 4.48
C PRO A 96 24.19 -14.17 5.43
N PRO A 97 22.98 -13.59 5.55
CA PRO A 97 22.78 -12.44 6.42
C PRO A 97 23.23 -12.82 7.82
N LYS A 98 24.26 -12.14 8.31
CA LYS A 98 24.71 -12.24 9.70
C LYS A 98 23.54 -11.81 10.59
N THR A 99 22.80 -12.78 11.13
CA THR A 99 22.01 -12.62 12.35
C THR A 99 22.99 -12.35 13.48
N GLY A 100 23.41 -11.08 13.59
CA GLY A 100 24.29 -10.60 14.64
C GLY A 100 23.54 -10.42 15.94
N THR A 101 23.40 -11.48 16.74
CA THR A 101 23.39 -11.36 18.20
C THR A 101 24.81 -11.08 18.66
N GLY A 102 25.11 -9.80 18.93
CA GLY A 102 26.36 -9.32 19.52
C GLY A 102 26.07 -8.12 20.44
N PRO A 103 26.85 -7.94 21.52
CA PRO A 103 26.48 -7.06 22.62
C PRO A 103 26.55 -5.58 22.24
N ILE A 104 25.68 -4.84 22.91
CA ILE A 104 25.42 -3.41 22.84
C ILE A 104 26.74 -2.62 22.85
N ASP A 105 27.04 -1.94 21.74
CA ASP A 105 27.95 -0.79 21.75
C ASP A 105 27.21 0.40 21.12
N THR A 106 26.99 1.38 21.98
CA THR A 106 26.35 2.67 21.75
C THR A 106 27.15 3.53 20.77
N SER A 107 26.72 3.62 19.51
CA SER A 107 26.90 4.83 18.71
C SER A 107 25.82 4.89 17.61
N ILE A 108 24.96 5.88 17.75
CA ILE A 108 23.69 6.03 17.05
C ILE A 108 23.94 6.70 15.70
N GLU A 109 24.12 5.90 14.65
CA GLU A 109 23.80 6.32 13.29
C GLU A 109 22.41 5.72 12.98
N PRO A 110 21.34 6.52 12.95
CA PRO A 110 20.02 6.02 12.56
C PRO A 110 20.14 5.47 11.14
N THR A 111 19.98 4.15 11.01
CA THR A 111 20.02 3.47 9.71
C THR A 111 19.10 4.22 8.75
N GLU A 112 19.55 4.60 7.55
CA GLU A 112 18.76 5.36 6.54
C GLU A 112 17.34 4.80 6.35
N ARG A 113 17.18 3.49 6.59
CA ARG A 113 15.90 2.75 6.63
C ARG A 113 14.89 3.28 7.66
N GLN A 114 15.35 3.64 8.86
CA GLN A 114 14.51 4.15 9.96
C GLN A 114 14.01 5.56 9.64
N GLN A 115 14.86 6.38 9.01
CA GLN A 115 14.48 7.72 8.56
C GLN A 115 13.47 7.66 7.40
N ALA A 116 13.70 6.80 6.41
CA ALA A 116 12.78 6.62 5.30
C ALA A 116 11.40 6.10 5.76
N ALA A 117 11.37 5.12 6.67
CA ALA A 117 10.13 4.61 7.24
C ALA A 117 9.39 5.69 8.04
N TYR A 118 10.12 6.51 8.80
CA TYR A 118 9.55 7.63 9.54
C TYR A 118 8.92 8.67 8.59
N GLU A 119 9.62 9.06 7.53
CA GLU A 119 9.13 10.03 6.55
C GLU A 119 7.91 9.52 5.77
N GLU A 120 7.83 8.22 5.50
CA GLU A 120 6.69 7.60 4.84
C GLU A 120 5.44 7.59 5.74
N ILE A 121 5.61 7.30 7.04
CA ILE A 121 4.53 7.41 8.03
C ILE A 121 4.04 8.86 8.15
N LEU A 122 4.96 9.83 8.14
CA LEU A 122 4.60 11.24 8.20
C LEU A 122 3.80 11.70 6.98
N ARG A 123 4.10 11.17 5.78
CA ARG A 123 3.36 11.50 4.55
C ARG A 123 1.93 10.99 4.54
N GLN A 124 1.67 9.87 5.20
CA GLN A 124 0.34 9.26 5.27
C GLN A 124 -0.55 9.89 6.35
N MET A 125 0.04 10.68 7.26
CA MET A 125 -0.69 11.26 8.40
C MET A 125 -1.36 12.60 8.06
N PRO A 126 -2.63 12.83 8.45
CA PRO A 126 -3.27 14.13 8.35
C PRO A 126 -2.50 15.22 9.10
N VAL A 127 -2.40 16.43 8.52
CA VAL A 127 -1.59 17.55 9.05
C VAL A 127 -1.90 17.87 10.52
N LEU A 128 -3.18 17.83 10.94
CA LEU A 128 -3.58 18.05 12.33
C LEU A 128 -2.98 17.03 13.31
N GLN A 129 -2.93 15.76 12.91
CA GLN A 129 -2.38 14.70 13.74
C GLN A 129 -0.85 14.81 13.84
N HIS A 130 -0.19 15.27 12.78
CA HIS A 130 1.24 15.55 12.79
C HIS A 130 1.62 16.61 13.85
N TRP A 131 0.92 17.74 13.84
CA TRP A 131 1.15 18.81 14.82
C TRP A 131 0.80 18.38 16.24
N HIS A 132 -0.28 17.62 16.41
CA HIS A 132 -0.65 17.08 17.72
C HIS A 132 0.44 16.15 18.29
N LEU A 133 0.97 15.25 17.46
CA LEU A 133 2.02 14.33 17.84
C LEU A 133 3.34 15.05 18.16
N TYR A 134 3.69 16.09 17.39
CA TYR A 134 4.89 16.91 17.64
C TYR A 134 4.80 17.75 18.92
N LEU A 135 3.63 18.32 19.21
CA LEU A 135 3.43 19.24 20.33
C LEU A 135 3.21 18.52 21.66
N PHE A 136 2.45 17.42 21.65
CA PHE A 136 1.99 16.76 22.88
C PHE A 136 2.68 15.44 23.17
N HIS A 137 3.29 14.79 22.16
CA HIS A 137 3.86 13.45 22.29
C HIS A 137 5.33 13.38 21.86
N LYS A 138 6.17 14.32 22.32
CA LYS A 138 7.62 14.33 22.05
C LYS A 138 8.33 13.01 22.37
N ASN A 139 7.92 12.34 23.45
CA ASN A 139 8.48 11.03 23.83
C ASN A 139 8.08 9.91 22.85
N GLU A 140 6.91 10.00 22.20
CA GLU A 140 6.50 9.05 21.17
C GLU A 140 7.18 9.33 19.84
N VAL A 141 7.46 10.60 19.52
CA VAL A 141 8.30 10.97 18.37
C VAL A 141 9.70 10.37 18.51
N GLU A 142 10.31 10.49 19.69
CA GLU A 142 11.62 9.87 19.93
C GLU A 142 11.58 8.35 19.90
N LYS A 143 10.49 7.74 20.39
CA LYS A 143 10.28 6.28 20.28
C LYS A 143 10.05 5.84 18.84
N LEU A 144 9.29 6.57 18.04
CA LEU A 144 9.11 6.29 16.61
C LEU A 144 10.42 6.45 15.85
N ARG A 145 11.25 7.42 16.23
CA ARG A 145 12.57 7.65 15.64
C ARG A 145 13.62 6.60 16.05
N ARG A 146 13.47 5.97 17.23
CA ARG A 146 14.42 4.95 17.75
C ARG A 146 13.91 3.51 17.67
N GLY A 147 12.62 3.30 17.44
CA GLY A 147 11.90 2.05 17.70
C GLY A 147 11.56 1.21 16.47
N LEU A 148 12.11 1.57 15.31
CA LEU A 148 11.99 0.82 14.06
C LEU A 148 13.36 0.84 13.39
#